data_AF-A0A920ENJ6-F1
#
_entry.id   AF-A0A920ENJ6-F1
#
_cell.length_a   1.000
_cell.length_b   1.000
_cell.length_c   1.000
_cell.angle_alpha   90.00
_cell.angle_beta   90.00
_cell.angle_gamma   90.00
#
_symmetry.space_group_name_H-M   'P 1'
#
loop_
_entity.id
_entity.type
_entity.pdbx_description
1 polymer ?
#
loop_
_entity_poly.entity_id
_entity_poly.type
_entity_poly.pdbx_seq_one_letter_code
_entity_poly.pdbx_strand_id
1 'polypeptide(L)'
;MFHDYAESGSWDEQTLEDNSSDFKKIRLRQRVAVDMTDRKTNSEMIKQPVTIPVALAPVGLTGMQRADGEIKAAKAAEDFGVPFTLSTMSICSIEDVAKNTDKPFWFQLYTMKDTGFVHSLMTERKLLNARTCNYT
;
A
#
# COMPACT_ATOMS: atom_id res chain seq x y z
N MET A 1 20.33 -1.83 11.77
CA MET A 1 19.30 -2.60 12.50
C MET A 1 17.93 -2.45 11.85
N PHE A 2 17.23 -1.31 11.91
CA PHE A 2 15.92 -1.21 11.21
C PHE A 2 16.03 -0.92 9.70
N HIS A 3 17.15 -0.33 9.26
CA HIS A 3 17.48 -0.21 7.84
C HIS A 3 17.53 -1.58 7.15
N ASP A 4 18.21 -2.56 7.77
CA ASP A 4 18.35 -3.90 7.20
C ASP A 4 16.98 -4.61 7.07
N TYR A 5 16.08 -4.39 8.04
CA TYR A 5 14.69 -4.88 7.93
C TYR A 5 13.96 -4.34 6.69
N ALA A 6 14.21 -3.09 6.30
CA ALA A 6 13.56 -2.44 5.18
C ALA A 6 14.21 -2.78 3.82
N GLU A 7 15.53 -2.96 3.79
CA GLU A 7 16.32 -3.13 2.57
C GLU A 7 16.67 -4.59 2.25
N SER A 8 16.41 -5.53 3.17
CA SER A 8 16.74 -6.94 2.95
C SER A 8 15.69 -7.74 2.17
N GLY A 9 16.18 -8.73 1.44
CA GLY A 9 15.37 -9.76 0.78
C GLY A 9 15.41 -11.10 1.51
N SER A 10 14.82 -12.13 0.89
CA SER A 10 14.92 -13.50 1.43
C SER A 10 16.27 -14.12 1.07
N TRP A 11 16.96 -14.69 2.05
CA TRP A 11 18.19 -15.47 1.88
C TRP A 11 19.27 -14.71 1.10
N ASP A 12 19.72 -15.23 -0.05
CA ASP A 12 20.73 -14.61 -0.92
C ASP A 12 20.19 -13.39 -1.70
N GLU A 13 18.96 -12.95 -1.42
CA GLU A 13 18.30 -11.76 -1.98
C GLU A 13 18.14 -11.75 -3.51
N GLN A 14 18.37 -12.88 -4.17
CA GLN A 14 18.29 -13.03 -5.62
C GLN A 14 16.96 -12.51 -6.19
N THR A 15 15.82 -12.87 -5.58
CA THR A 15 14.50 -12.39 -6.05
C THR A 15 14.35 -10.87 -5.90
N LEU A 16 14.97 -10.26 -4.89
CA LEU A 16 14.93 -8.81 -4.71
C LEU A 16 15.70 -8.11 -5.84
N GLU A 17 16.88 -8.63 -6.19
CA GLU A 17 17.67 -8.13 -7.32
C GLU A 17 16.93 -8.34 -8.66
N ASP A 18 16.36 -9.52 -8.86
CA ASP A 18 15.61 -9.88 -10.07
C ASP A 18 14.40 -8.97 -10.29
N ASN A 19 13.62 -8.68 -9.24
CA ASN A 19 12.47 -7.76 -9.30
C ASN A 19 12.84 -6.39 -9.88
N SER A 20 14.04 -5.89 -9.57
CA SER A 20 14.54 -4.61 -10.08
C SER A 20 15.18 -4.74 -11.46
N SER A 21 15.95 -5.80 -11.69
CA SER A 21 16.69 -6.01 -12.94
C SER A 21 15.78 -6.37 -14.12
N ASP A 22 14.64 -7.04 -13.86
CA ASP A 22 13.67 -7.45 -14.86
C ASP A 22 13.05 -6.29 -15.63
N PHE A 23 12.86 -5.13 -15.00
CA PHE A 23 12.37 -3.94 -15.70
C PHE A 23 13.28 -3.50 -16.86
N LYS A 24 14.59 -3.80 -16.80
CA LYS A 24 15.53 -3.49 -17.89
C LYS A 24 15.32 -4.37 -19.13
N LYS A 25 14.67 -5.53 -18.95
CA LYS A 25 14.33 -6.46 -20.04
C LYS A 25 13.14 -5.92 -20.86
N ILE A 26 12.31 -5.05 -20.28
CA ILE A 26 11.13 -4.46 -20.92
C ILE A 26 11.54 -3.17 -21.64
N ARG A 27 11.29 -3.11 -22.96
CA ARG A 27 11.55 -1.91 -23.79
C ARG A 27 10.24 -1.27 -24.23
N LEU A 28 10.15 0.06 -24.09
CA LEU A 28 9.02 0.81 -24.62
C LEU A 28 9.22 1.05 -26.12
N ARG A 29 8.23 0.66 -26.93
CA ARG A 29 8.19 1.04 -28.35
C ARG A 29 7.70 2.47 -28.47
N GLN A 30 8.60 3.40 -28.80
CA GLN A 30 8.24 4.78 -29.05
C GLN A 30 7.27 4.88 -30.22
N ARG A 31 6.19 5.65 -30.03
CA ARG A 31 5.28 6.07 -31.11
C ARG A 31 5.53 7.55 -31.37
N VAL A 32 5.82 7.89 -32.62
CA VAL A 32 6.13 9.26 -33.05
C VAL A 32 4.95 9.90 -33.77
N ALA A 33 4.92 11.23 -33.84
CA ALA A 33 3.84 12.00 -34.47
C ALA A 33 2.44 11.72 -33.89
N VAL A 34 2.37 11.45 -32.59
CA VAL A 34 1.11 11.32 -31.83
C VAL A 34 0.89 12.60 -31.03
N ASP A 35 -0.28 13.21 -31.14
CA ASP A 35 -0.68 14.30 -30.25
C ASP A 35 -0.90 13.76 -28.84
N MET A 36 -0.22 14.36 -27.88
CA MET A 36 -0.25 13.98 -26.47
C MET A 36 -0.70 15.15 -25.58
N THR A 37 -1.39 16.11 -26.16
CA THR A 37 -2.08 17.18 -25.42
C THR A 37 -3.14 16.55 -24.50
N ASP A 38 -3.35 17.13 -23.31
CA ASP A 38 -4.34 16.67 -22.33
C ASP A 38 -4.22 15.21 -21.88
N ARG A 39 -3.01 14.63 -21.92
CA ARG A 39 -2.73 13.33 -21.30
C ARG A 39 -3.21 13.30 -19.86
N LYS A 40 -3.93 12.23 -19.52
CA LYS A 40 -4.34 11.98 -18.15
C LYS A 40 -3.78 10.66 -17.67
N THR A 41 -3.33 10.65 -16.42
CA THR A 41 -2.86 9.46 -15.71
C THR A 41 -3.88 8.96 -14.71
N ASN A 42 -4.95 9.75 -14.48
CA ASN A 42 -6.00 9.37 -13.56
C ASN A 42 -6.71 8.10 -14.05
N SER A 43 -7.11 7.27 -13.11
CA SER A 43 -7.74 5.99 -13.39
C SER A 43 -8.74 5.65 -12.30
N GLU A 44 -9.28 4.45 -12.34
CA GLU A 44 -10.12 3.87 -11.30
C GLU A 44 -9.51 2.54 -10.82
N MET A 45 -9.29 2.40 -9.51
CA MET A 45 -8.83 1.18 -8.88
C MET A 45 -9.91 0.70 -7.91
N ILE A 46 -10.45 -0.51 -8.12
CA ILE A 46 -11.48 -1.10 -7.24
C ILE A 46 -12.65 -0.11 -7.00
N LYS A 47 -13.16 0.50 -8.08
CA LYS A 47 -14.24 1.50 -8.03
C LYS A 47 -13.91 2.79 -7.26
N GLN A 48 -12.63 3.07 -7.04
CA GLN A 48 -12.14 4.30 -6.43
C GLN A 48 -11.35 5.11 -7.47
N PRO A 49 -11.67 6.40 -7.68
CA PRO A 49 -10.88 7.26 -8.55
C PRO A 49 -9.50 7.50 -7.93
N VAL A 50 -8.45 7.44 -8.75
CA VAL A 50 -7.05 7.65 -8.34
C VAL A 50 -6.35 8.60 -9.29
N THR A 51 -5.40 9.40 -8.78
CA THR A 51 -4.61 10.36 -9.56
C THR A 51 -3.67 9.67 -10.56
N ILE A 52 -3.15 8.50 -10.17
CA ILE A 52 -2.36 7.57 -11.01
C ILE A 52 -2.69 6.13 -10.58
N PRO A 53 -2.51 5.11 -11.45
CA PRO A 53 -2.86 3.72 -11.15
C PRO A 53 -1.81 3.02 -10.27
N VAL A 54 -1.50 3.59 -9.11
CA VAL A 54 -0.61 2.99 -8.10
C VAL A 54 -1.24 3.13 -6.72
N ALA A 55 -0.80 2.29 -5.79
CA ALA A 55 -1.17 2.35 -4.40
C ALA A 55 0.08 2.15 -3.52
N LEU A 56 0.04 2.68 -2.29
CA LEU A 56 1.06 2.35 -1.31
C LEU A 56 0.82 0.93 -0.80
N ALA A 57 1.83 0.09 -1.00
CA ALA A 57 1.84 -1.30 -0.55
C ALA A 57 1.85 -1.39 0.98
N PRO A 58 1.31 -2.48 1.55
CA PRO A 58 1.32 -2.70 2.99
C PRO A 58 2.75 -2.98 3.48
N VAL A 59 3.26 -2.09 4.32
CA VAL A 59 4.56 -2.27 4.99
C VAL A 59 4.30 -2.27 6.50
N GLY A 60 4.79 -3.30 7.17
CA GLY A 60 4.72 -3.39 8.63
C GLY A 60 5.76 -2.50 9.31
N LEU A 61 5.52 -2.18 10.58
CA LEU A 61 6.50 -1.54 11.46
C LEU A 61 7.07 -0.20 10.94
N THR A 62 6.32 0.58 10.15
CA THR A 62 6.85 1.85 9.62
C THR A 62 7.05 2.91 10.72
N GLY A 63 6.33 2.78 11.84
CA GLY A 63 6.60 3.52 13.08
C GLY A 63 8.05 3.42 13.59
N MET A 64 8.78 2.34 13.27
CA MET A 64 10.20 2.19 13.61
C MET A 64 11.13 2.97 12.68
N GLN A 65 10.70 3.28 11.45
CA GLN A 65 11.47 4.13 10.53
C GLN A 65 11.30 5.60 10.90
N ARG A 66 10.07 5.99 11.24
CA ARG A 66 9.72 7.34 11.68
C ARG A 66 8.51 7.24 12.58
N ALA A 67 8.52 8.00 13.69
CA ALA A 67 7.34 8.17 14.53
C ALA A 67 6.12 8.52 13.67
N ASP A 68 4.99 7.86 13.91
CA ASP A 68 3.74 7.98 13.16
C ASP A 68 3.87 7.64 11.66
N GLY A 69 4.76 6.71 11.31
CA GLY A 69 5.07 6.33 9.93
C GLY A 69 3.82 5.97 9.12
N GLU A 70 2.94 5.14 9.66
CA GLU A 70 1.72 4.70 8.98
C GLU A 70 0.75 5.86 8.77
N ILE A 71 0.57 6.71 9.77
CA ILE A 71 -0.29 7.90 9.70
C ILE A 71 0.24 8.87 8.63
N LYS A 72 1.56 9.10 8.60
CA LYS A 72 2.20 9.99 7.61
C LYS A 72 2.07 9.45 6.20
N ALA A 73 2.27 8.14 6.01
CA ALA A 73 2.08 7.49 4.72
C ALA A 73 0.62 7.58 4.25
N ALA A 74 -0.33 7.36 5.16
CA ALA A 74 -1.75 7.43 4.85
C ALA A 74 -2.19 8.85 4.45
N LYS A 75 -1.74 9.88 5.19
CA LYS A 75 -1.96 11.30 4.83
C LYS A 75 -1.34 11.65 3.49
N ALA A 76 -0.10 11.24 3.24
CA ALA A 76 0.57 11.52 1.96
C ALA A 76 -0.16 10.87 0.78
N ALA A 77 -0.65 9.65 0.94
CA ALA A 77 -1.45 8.96 -0.08
C ALA A 77 -2.79 9.66 -0.32
N GLU A 78 -3.45 10.09 0.75
CA GLU A 78 -4.71 10.83 0.71
C GLU A 78 -4.57 12.18 0.00
N ASP A 79 -3.53 12.95 0.33
CA ASP A 79 -3.22 14.26 -0.25
C ASP A 79 -2.92 14.13 -1.75
N PHE A 80 -2.15 13.12 -2.14
CA PHE A 80 -1.82 12.88 -3.54
C PHE A 80 -2.98 12.25 -4.34
N GLY A 81 -3.89 11.56 -3.66
CA GLY A 81 -5.04 10.90 -4.27
C GLY A 81 -4.77 9.48 -4.79
N VAL A 82 -3.94 8.73 -4.07
CA VAL A 82 -3.70 7.28 -4.31
C VAL A 82 -4.12 6.45 -3.09
N PRO A 83 -4.48 5.17 -3.25
CA PRO A 83 -4.86 4.33 -2.12
C PRO A 83 -3.66 4.01 -1.22
N PHE A 84 -3.91 3.93 0.08
CA PHE A 84 -2.98 3.41 1.07
C PHE A 84 -3.44 2.04 1.56
N THR A 85 -2.51 1.11 1.76
CA THR A 85 -2.80 -0.22 2.34
C THR A 85 -2.15 -0.35 3.70
N LEU A 86 -2.95 -0.47 4.77
CA LEU A 86 -2.47 -0.70 6.13
C LEU A 86 -2.15 -2.19 6.36
N SER A 87 -0.99 -2.50 6.95
CA SER A 87 -0.63 -3.88 7.31
C SER A 87 -1.26 -4.31 8.64
N THR A 88 -1.53 -5.62 8.80
CA THR A 88 -1.85 -6.21 10.11
C THR A 88 -0.70 -6.05 11.11
N MET A 89 0.55 -5.94 10.63
CA MET A 89 1.74 -5.71 11.47
C MET A 89 2.12 -4.22 11.57
N SER A 90 1.12 -3.35 11.57
CA SER A 90 1.28 -1.91 11.81
C SER A 90 1.59 -1.62 13.29
N ILE A 91 2.37 -0.56 13.55
CA ILE A 91 2.56 -0.03 14.92
C ILE A 91 1.40 0.87 15.33
N CYS A 92 0.92 1.72 14.43
CA CYS A 92 -0.29 2.49 14.66
C CYS A 92 -1.51 1.56 14.60
N SER A 93 -2.43 1.74 15.55
CA SER A 93 -3.73 1.06 15.53
C SER A 93 -4.54 1.48 14.30
N ILE A 94 -5.48 0.64 13.87
CA ILE A 94 -6.37 0.98 12.75
C ILE A 94 -7.23 2.21 13.08
N GLU A 95 -7.60 2.37 14.36
CA GLU A 95 -8.35 3.51 14.89
C GLU A 95 -7.54 4.79 14.78
N ASP A 96 -6.25 4.76 15.11
CA ASP A 96 -5.41 5.96 15.06
C ASP A 96 -5.13 6.41 13.62
N VAL A 97 -4.97 5.47 12.70
CA VAL A 97 -4.89 5.77 11.26
C VAL A 97 -6.21 6.36 10.76
N ALA A 98 -7.35 5.75 11.11
CA ALA A 98 -8.68 6.23 10.73
C ALA A 98 -9.02 7.60 11.33
N LYS A 99 -8.59 7.92 12.56
CA LYS A 99 -8.77 9.26 13.16
C LYS A 99 -7.95 10.34 12.45
N ASN A 100 -6.90 9.94 11.73
CA ASN A 100 -5.95 10.84 11.10
C ASN A 100 -6.09 10.90 9.57
N THR A 101 -7.09 10.24 9.00
CA THR A 101 -7.37 10.23 7.56
C THR A 101 -8.86 10.41 7.32
N ASP A 102 -9.24 11.13 6.26
CA ASP A 102 -10.66 11.34 5.93
C ASP A 102 -11.12 10.32 4.88
N LYS A 103 -10.20 9.89 4.01
CA LYS A 103 -10.45 8.92 2.96
C LYS A 103 -10.29 7.48 3.46
N PRO A 104 -11.11 6.55 2.91
CA PRO A 104 -10.98 5.14 3.21
C PRO A 104 -9.66 4.58 2.69
N PHE A 105 -9.03 3.71 3.47
CA PHE A 105 -7.82 2.98 3.11
C PHE A 105 -8.10 1.49 2.90
N TRP A 106 -7.16 0.80 2.26
CA TRP A 106 -7.14 -0.65 2.11
C TRP A 106 -6.45 -1.27 3.32
N PHE A 107 -6.73 -2.55 3.56
CA PHE A 107 -6.15 -3.27 4.68
C PHE A 107 -5.59 -4.61 4.22
N GLN A 108 -4.41 -4.98 4.68
CA GLN A 108 -3.77 -6.26 4.44
C GLN A 108 -3.91 -7.14 5.69
N LEU A 109 -4.59 -8.28 5.54
CA LEU A 109 -4.87 -9.24 6.59
C LEU A 109 -3.95 -10.46 6.48
N TYR A 110 -3.25 -10.80 7.56
CA TYR A 110 -2.62 -12.10 7.68
C TYR A 110 -3.63 -13.20 7.99
N THR A 111 -3.48 -14.34 7.32
CA THR A 111 -4.20 -15.56 7.66
C THR A 111 -3.75 -16.08 9.03
N MET A 112 -4.59 -15.90 10.04
CA MET A 112 -4.31 -16.38 11.40
C MET A 112 -5.07 -17.66 11.71
N LYS A 113 -4.46 -18.51 12.54
CA LYS A 113 -5.06 -19.77 12.99
C LYS A 113 -6.36 -19.54 13.77
N ASP A 114 -6.45 -18.42 14.49
CA ASP A 114 -7.66 -18.02 15.19
C ASP A 114 -8.62 -17.31 14.23
N THR A 115 -9.60 -18.07 13.75
CA THR A 115 -10.64 -17.57 12.85
C THR A 115 -11.61 -16.61 13.54
N GLY A 116 -11.77 -16.71 14.87
CA GLY A 116 -12.60 -15.81 15.65
C GLY A 116 -12.01 -14.40 15.68
N PHE A 117 -10.70 -14.31 15.90
CA PHE A 117 -9.97 -13.06 15.85
C PHE A 117 -9.93 -12.44 14.43
N VAL A 118 -9.79 -13.28 13.40
CA VAL A 118 -9.90 -12.80 12.00
C VAL A 118 -11.28 -12.19 11.73
N HIS A 119 -12.34 -12.83 12.24
CA HIS A 119 -13.70 -12.33 12.07
C HIS A 119 -13.97 -11.03 12.85
N SER A 120 -13.44 -10.89 14.07
CA SER A 120 -13.55 -9.65 14.84
C SER A 120 -12.85 -8.50 14.12
N LEU A 121 -11.64 -8.73 13.61
CA LEU A 121 -10.90 -7.74 12.82
C LEU A 121 -11.64 -7.32 11.55
N MET A 122 -12.28 -8.25 10.83
CA MET A 122 -13.09 -7.90 9.66
C MET A 122 -14.32 -7.07 10.02
N THR A 123 -14.92 -7.33 11.20
CA THR A 123 -16.10 -6.61 11.67
C THR A 123 -15.75 -5.18 12.05
N GLU A 124 -14.67 -5.00 12.83
CA GLU A 124 -14.13 -3.70 13.21
C GLU A 124 -13.75 -2.84 11.99
N ARG A 125 -13.15 -3.45 10.97
CA ARG A 125 -12.81 -2.77 9.70
C ARG A 125 -13.99 -2.23 8.93
N LYS A 126 -15.09 -2.99 8.86
CA LYS A 126 -16.31 -2.52 8.20
C LYS A 126 -16.87 -1.28 8.90
N LEU A 127 -16.68 -1.17 10.22
CA LEU A 127 -17.09 -0.02 11.01
C LEU A 127 -16.17 1.19 10.81
N LEU A 128 -14.88 0.96 10.54
CA LEU A 128 -13.85 1.99 10.34
C LEU A 128 -13.59 2.35 8.86
N ASN A 129 -14.54 2.03 7.97
CA ASN A 129 -14.52 2.45 6.56
C ASN A 129 -13.36 1.88 5.71
N ALA A 130 -12.73 0.78 6.13
CA ALA A 130 -11.73 0.08 5.31
C ALA A 130 -12.42 -0.66 4.16
N ARG A 131 -12.11 -0.29 2.90
CA ARG A 131 -12.89 -0.70 1.71
C ARG A 131 -12.46 -2.02 1.08
N THR A 132 -11.21 -2.44 1.25
CA THR A 132 -10.66 -3.62 0.57
C THR A 132 -9.73 -4.37 1.50
N CYS A 133 -9.86 -5.69 1.51
CA CYS A 133 -9.02 -6.59 2.30
C CYS A 133 -8.17 -7.45 1.37
N ASN A 134 -6.86 -7.28 1.43
CA ASN A 134 -5.89 -8.15 0.77
C ASN A 134 -5.48 -9.25 1.74
N TYR A 135 -5.54 -10.51 1.33
CA TYR A 135 -5.00 -11.61 2.13
C TYR A 135 -3.53 -11.83 1.77
N THR A 136 -2.71 -12.06 2.79
CA THR A 136 -1.32 -12.50 2.64
C THR A 136 -1.08 -13.76 3.46
#